data_AF-A0A484F789-F1
#
_entry.id   AF-A0A484F789-F1
#
_cell.length_a   1.000
_cell.length_b   1.000
_cell.length_c   1.000
_cell.angle_alpha   90.00
_cell.angle_beta   90.00
_cell.angle_gamma   90.00
#
_symmetry.space_group_name_H-M   'P 1'
#
loop_
_entity.id
_entity.type
_entity.pdbx_description
1 polymer ?
#
loop_
_entity_poly.entity_id
_entity_poly.type
_entity_poly.pdbx_seq_one_letter_code
_entity_poly.pdbx_strand_id
1 'polypeptide(L)'
;MNAEILLRSRYLRRVSVFFVLLLLIFLSVSFVSAAEGEVTSSYLPAEYIQSIIDNTPATNPALLDEVRSDPNTVAVAGTIPALSQGEDAYRWSLVLQDVLKNIDQKGLLVPYQWDHGGIVIGYGCPGDHIQIFVNADSEYSDEDIAQVIKVVQDAGKEAGIKDFPVVVAKKTHAQSFPADLSTQPQDEVKTIPGVGLGISILLVAAVVLSARKLRK
;
A
#
# COMPACT_ATOMS: atom_id res chain seq x y z
N MET A 1 -56.36 4.39 -37.68
CA MET A 1 -55.63 5.30 -36.77
C MET A 1 -54.94 4.58 -35.59
N ASN A 2 -54.68 3.26 -35.64
CA ASN A 2 -54.12 2.49 -34.50
C ASN A 2 -52.75 1.83 -34.77
N ALA A 3 -52.31 1.73 -36.03
CA ALA A 3 -51.05 1.04 -36.39
C ALA A 3 -49.81 1.92 -36.13
N GLU A 4 -49.89 3.23 -36.38
CA GLU A 4 -48.76 4.15 -36.19
C GLU A 4 -48.39 4.34 -34.71
N ILE A 5 -49.37 4.34 -33.80
CA ILE A 5 -49.14 4.50 -32.36
C ILE A 5 -48.39 3.28 -31.80
N LEU A 6 -48.72 2.08 -32.29
CA LEU A 6 -48.05 0.83 -31.90
C LEU A 6 -46.63 0.70 -32.46
N LEU A 7 -46.37 1.22 -33.66
CA LEU A 7 -45.03 1.28 -34.24
C LEU A 7 -44.13 2.26 -33.49
N ARG A 8 -44.67 3.44 -33.13
CA ARG A 8 -43.93 4.48 -32.40
C ARG A 8 -43.55 4.04 -30.98
N SER A 9 -44.42 3.31 -30.27
CA SER A 9 -44.12 2.80 -28.93
C SER A 9 -43.07 1.67 -28.94
N ARG A 10 -43.09 0.80 -29.94
CA ARG A 10 -42.06 -0.24 -30.13
C ARG A 10 -40.71 0.35 -30.51
N TYR A 11 -40.71 1.40 -31.33
CA TYR A 11 -39.49 2.13 -31.70
C TYR A 11 -38.88 2.85 -30.49
N LEU A 12 -39.70 3.59 -29.72
CA LEU A 12 -39.25 4.28 -28.50
C LEU A 12 -38.71 3.31 -27.44
N ARG A 13 -39.30 2.12 -27.29
CA ARG A 13 -38.80 1.09 -26.37
C ARG A 13 -37.45 0.53 -26.81
N ARG A 14 -37.24 0.33 -28.12
CA ARG A 14 -35.94 -0.11 -28.66
C ARG A 14 -34.87 0.97 -28.51
N VAL A 15 -35.19 2.23 -28.82
CA VAL A 15 -34.26 3.36 -28.63
C VAL A 15 -33.87 3.51 -27.16
N SER A 16 -34.81 3.34 -26.23
CA SER A 16 -34.53 3.40 -24.78
C SER A 16 -33.61 2.26 -24.32
N VAL A 17 -33.83 1.03 -24.78
CA VAL A 17 -32.94 -0.11 -24.45
C VAL A 17 -31.54 0.10 -25.02
N PHE A 18 -31.43 0.59 -26.26
CA PHE A 18 -30.14 0.95 -26.85
C PHE A 18 -29.43 2.05 -26.06
N PHE A 19 -30.15 3.08 -25.61
CA PHE A 19 -29.57 4.18 -24.82
C PHE A 19 -29.07 3.71 -23.45
N VAL A 20 -29.78 2.79 -22.79
CA VAL A 20 -29.36 2.18 -21.51
C VAL A 20 -28.12 1.31 -21.70
N LEU A 21 -28.07 0.50 -22.77
CA LEU A 21 -26.87 -0.29 -23.10
C LEU A 21 -25.66 0.61 -23.39
N LEU A 22 -25.87 1.73 -24.09
CA LEU A 22 -24.81 2.69 -24.38
C LEU A 22 -24.29 3.37 -23.10
N LEU A 23 -25.17 3.71 -22.16
CA LEU A 23 -24.79 4.22 -20.84
C LEU A 23 -23.99 3.19 -20.02
N LEU A 24 -24.38 1.92 -20.05
CA LEU A 24 -23.63 0.85 -19.37
C LEU A 24 -22.25 0.63 -19.99
N ILE A 25 -22.12 0.76 -21.32
CA ILE A 25 -20.82 0.70 -21.99
C ILE A 25 -19.97 1.93 -21.60
N PHE A 26 -20.54 3.14 -21.58
CA PHE A 26 -19.81 4.34 -21.14
C PHE A 26 -19.38 4.27 -19.66
N LEU A 27 -20.17 3.64 -18.79
CA LEU A 27 -19.80 3.37 -17.39
C LEU A 27 -18.62 2.37 -17.27
N SER A 28 -18.46 1.46 -18.24
CA SER A 28 -17.33 0.52 -18.27
C SER A 28 -16.02 1.10 -18.81
N VAL A 29 -16.07 2.27 -19.48
CA VAL A 29 -14.88 2.99 -19.98
C VAL A 29 -14.42 4.08 -19.00
N SER A 30 -14.99 4.13 -17.80
CA SER A 30 -14.32 4.76 -16.65
C SER A 30 -13.09 3.92 -16.31
N PHE A 31 -12.04 4.07 -17.11
CA PHE A 31 -10.67 3.83 -16.68
C PHE A 31 -10.57 4.44 -15.28
N VAL A 32 -10.18 3.61 -14.32
CA VAL A 32 -9.46 4.08 -13.14
C VAL A 32 -8.23 4.78 -13.72
N SER A 33 -8.37 6.06 -14.05
CA SER A 33 -7.28 6.99 -13.87
C SER A 33 -7.07 6.89 -12.37
N ALA A 34 -6.03 6.17 -11.98
CA ALA A 34 -5.37 6.49 -10.73
C ALA A 34 -5.26 8.01 -10.77
N ALA A 35 -5.98 8.68 -9.89
CA ALA A 35 -5.55 9.99 -9.51
C ALA A 35 -4.14 9.71 -9.00
N GLU A 36 -3.14 10.08 -9.80
CA GLU A 36 -1.84 10.42 -9.28
C GLU A 36 -2.15 11.43 -8.20
N GLY A 37 -2.34 10.94 -6.98
CA GLY A 37 -2.10 11.73 -5.81
C GLY A 37 -0.68 12.18 -6.03
N GLU A 38 -0.53 13.43 -6.45
CA GLU A 38 0.71 14.16 -6.46
C GLU A 38 1.20 14.08 -5.01
N VAL A 39 1.90 12.98 -4.71
CA VAL A 39 2.73 12.86 -3.54
C VAL A 39 3.73 13.96 -3.81
N THR A 40 3.51 15.08 -3.16
CA THR A 40 4.41 16.22 -3.16
C THR A 40 5.76 15.69 -2.66
N SER A 41 6.58 15.24 -3.62
CA SER A 41 8.00 14.99 -3.50
C SER A 41 8.71 16.33 -3.31
N SER A 42 8.27 17.09 -2.30
CA SER A 42 8.63 18.49 -2.09
C SER A 42 9.98 18.63 -1.38
N TYR A 43 10.75 17.55 -1.19
CA TYR A 43 11.93 17.57 -0.32
C TYR A 43 13.23 17.12 -0.98
N LEU A 44 13.19 16.44 -2.13
CA LEU A 44 14.39 15.94 -2.80
C LEU A 44 14.46 16.47 -4.25
N PRO A 45 15.62 17.00 -4.69
CA PRO A 45 15.79 17.42 -6.07
C PRO A 45 15.72 16.23 -7.01
N ALA A 46 15.18 16.43 -8.22
CA ALA A 46 14.97 15.37 -9.20
C ALA A 46 16.26 14.61 -9.54
N GLU A 47 17.40 15.30 -9.61
CA GLU A 47 18.71 14.68 -9.84
C GLU A 47 19.10 13.69 -8.74
N TYR A 48 18.73 13.96 -7.49
CA TYR A 48 18.98 13.05 -6.38
C TYR A 48 18.09 11.80 -6.46
N ILE A 49 16.83 11.95 -6.86
CA ILE A 49 15.93 10.83 -7.10
C ILE A 49 16.46 9.97 -8.25
N GLN A 50 16.89 10.60 -9.35
CA GLN A 50 17.50 9.87 -10.46
C GLN A 50 18.77 9.13 -10.03
N SER A 51 19.61 9.77 -9.20
CA SER A 51 20.78 9.10 -8.63
C SER A 51 20.40 7.89 -7.76
N ILE A 52 19.31 7.93 -6.99
CA ILE A 52 18.85 6.75 -6.24
C ILE A 52 18.42 5.65 -7.21
N ILE A 53 17.64 6.01 -8.23
CA ILE A 53 17.16 5.06 -9.25
C ILE A 53 18.34 4.37 -9.94
N ASP A 54 19.27 5.16 -10.49
CA ASP A 54 20.41 4.65 -11.27
C ASP A 54 21.33 3.74 -10.43
N ASN A 55 21.42 3.99 -9.12
CA ASN A 55 22.24 3.22 -8.19
C ASN A 55 21.47 2.10 -7.45
N THR A 56 20.18 1.92 -7.71
CA THR A 56 19.41 0.83 -7.09
C THR A 56 19.87 -0.50 -7.68
N PRO A 57 20.46 -1.42 -6.87
CA PRO A 57 21.05 -2.65 -7.36
C PRO A 57 20.03 -3.55 -8.06
N ALA A 58 20.53 -4.44 -8.93
CA ALA A 58 19.73 -5.52 -9.47
C ALA A 58 19.18 -6.40 -8.33
N THR A 59 17.95 -6.89 -8.49
CA THR A 59 17.37 -7.82 -7.52
C THR A 59 18.08 -9.17 -7.62
N ASN A 60 18.16 -9.90 -6.51
CA ASN A 60 18.88 -11.16 -6.45
C ASN A 60 17.95 -12.36 -6.11
N PRO A 61 17.44 -13.09 -7.12
CA PRO A 61 16.63 -14.28 -6.87
C PRO A 61 17.30 -15.37 -6.05
N ALA A 62 18.64 -15.50 -6.14
CA ALA A 62 19.39 -16.51 -5.38
C ALA A 62 19.45 -16.20 -3.88
N LEU A 63 19.09 -14.98 -3.45
CA LEU A 63 19.04 -14.60 -2.04
C LEU A 63 18.10 -15.51 -1.25
N LEU A 64 16.99 -15.98 -1.83
CA LEU A 64 16.07 -16.87 -1.14
C LEU A 64 16.69 -18.24 -0.84
N ASP A 65 17.64 -18.72 -1.65
CA ASP A 65 18.32 -20.00 -1.40
C ASP A 65 19.31 -19.88 -0.24
N GLU A 66 20.00 -18.74 -0.14
CA GLU A 66 20.84 -18.40 1.01
C GLU A 66 20.00 -18.31 2.28
N VAL A 67 18.90 -17.55 2.23
CA VAL A 67 18.00 -17.36 3.38
C VAL A 67 17.37 -18.68 3.83
N ARG A 68 16.97 -19.57 2.92
CA ARG A 68 16.45 -20.91 3.28
C ARG A 68 17.46 -21.77 4.02
N SER A 69 18.75 -21.50 3.83
CA SER A 69 19.83 -22.26 4.47
C SER A 69 20.19 -21.71 5.86
N ASP A 70 19.67 -20.53 6.24
CA ASP A 70 19.87 -19.95 7.57
C ASP A 70 19.07 -20.74 8.62
N PRO A 71 19.71 -21.22 9.71
CA PRO A 71 19.02 -21.95 10.78
C PRO A 71 17.96 -21.14 11.53
N ASN A 72 17.96 -19.81 11.41
CA ASN A 72 16.95 -18.94 11.99
C ASN A 72 15.74 -18.74 11.07
N THR A 73 15.82 -19.15 9.81
CA THR A 73 14.69 -19.08 8.89
C THR A 73 13.66 -20.14 9.24
N VAL A 74 12.43 -19.70 9.46
CA VAL A 74 11.28 -20.56 9.75
C VAL A 74 10.56 -20.94 8.47
N ALA A 75 10.31 -19.96 7.60
CA ALA A 75 9.57 -20.15 6.37
C ALA A 75 9.97 -19.12 5.33
N VAL A 76 9.87 -19.53 4.05
CA VAL A 76 10.05 -18.66 2.88
C VAL A 76 8.91 -18.92 1.91
N ALA A 77 8.25 -17.88 1.46
CA ALA A 77 7.18 -17.93 0.48
C ALA A 77 7.44 -16.93 -0.66
N GLY A 78 6.85 -17.20 -1.83
CA GLY A 78 6.93 -16.34 -3.02
C GLY A 78 8.29 -16.36 -3.74
N THR A 79 8.46 -15.42 -4.67
CA THR A 79 9.68 -15.31 -5.49
C THR A 79 10.20 -13.87 -5.57
N ILE A 80 11.53 -13.73 -5.67
CA ILE A 80 12.17 -12.46 -6.05
C ILE A 80 12.28 -12.45 -7.59
N PRO A 81 11.75 -11.44 -8.29
CA PRO A 81 11.91 -11.32 -9.74
C PRO A 81 13.37 -11.05 -10.09
N ALA A 82 13.84 -11.47 -11.27
CA ALA A 82 15.16 -11.14 -11.78
C ALA A 82 15.09 -9.79 -12.54
N LEU A 83 15.41 -8.69 -11.86
CA LEU A 83 15.36 -7.33 -12.41
C LEU A 83 16.77 -6.76 -12.49
N SER A 84 17.05 -6.01 -13.56
CA SER A 84 18.32 -5.32 -13.71
C SER A 84 18.42 -4.11 -12.78
N GLN A 85 19.64 -3.65 -12.52
CA GLN A 85 19.90 -2.40 -11.80
C GLN A 85 19.14 -1.24 -12.46
N GLY A 86 18.59 -0.34 -11.65
CA GLY A 86 17.90 0.85 -12.15
C GLY A 86 16.41 0.89 -11.79
N GLU A 87 15.62 1.47 -12.70
CA GLU A 87 14.22 1.83 -12.49
C GLU A 87 13.32 0.66 -12.08
N ASP A 88 13.43 -0.50 -12.72
CA ASP A 88 12.56 -1.63 -12.40
C ASP A 88 12.84 -2.21 -11.00
N ALA A 89 14.11 -2.32 -10.61
CA ALA A 89 14.49 -2.74 -9.26
C ALA A 89 14.07 -1.70 -8.20
N TYR A 90 14.19 -0.40 -8.52
CA TYR A 90 13.69 0.67 -7.68
C TYR A 90 12.17 0.59 -7.50
N ARG A 91 11.42 0.43 -8.59
CA ARG A 91 9.96 0.27 -8.55
C ARG A 91 9.54 -0.96 -7.78
N TRP A 92 10.27 -2.07 -7.90
CA TRP A 92 10.05 -3.26 -7.09
C TRP A 92 10.17 -2.96 -5.58
N SER A 93 11.21 -2.23 -5.17
CA SER A 93 11.37 -1.83 -3.77
C SER A 93 10.21 -0.96 -3.26
N LEU A 94 9.74 0.01 -4.06
CA LEU A 94 8.59 0.86 -3.71
C LEU A 94 7.32 0.04 -3.54
N VAL A 95 7.12 -0.93 -4.42
CA VAL A 95 5.98 -1.82 -4.41
C VAL A 95 5.96 -2.66 -3.12
N LEU A 96 7.10 -3.17 -2.65
CA LEU A 96 7.19 -3.84 -1.34
C LEU A 96 6.93 -2.89 -0.16
N GLN A 97 7.42 -1.65 -0.24
CA GLN A 97 7.16 -0.63 0.79
C GLN A 97 5.67 -0.27 0.86
N ASP A 98 4.96 -0.22 -0.27
CA ASP A 98 3.52 0.00 -0.30
C ASP A 98 2.75 -1.15 0.36
N VAL A 99 3.22 -2.40 0.26
CA VAL A 99 2.66 -3.52 1.02
C VAL A 99 2.80 -3.30 2.52
N LEU A 100 4.00 -2.92 2.99
CA LEU A 100 4.24 -2.64 4.40
C LEU A 100 3.37 -1.50 4.90
N LYS A 101 3.26 -0.42 4.13
CA LYS A 101 2.39 0.71 4.43
C LYS A 101 0.92 0.27 4.51
N ASN A 102 0.45 -0.60 3.61
CA ASN A 102 -0.91 -1.13 3.66
C ASN A 102 -1.14 -1.97 4.92
N ILE A 103 -0.16 -2.79 5.32
CA ILE A 103 -0.18 -3.56 6.57
C ILE A 103 -0.29 -2.62 7.78
N ASP A 104 0.54 -1.58 7.85
CA ASP A 104 0.56 -0.60 8.94
C ASP A 104 -0.77 0.16 9.04
N GLN A 105 -1.22 0.75 7.93
CA GLN A 105 -2.40 1.61 7.89
C GLN A 105 -3.70 0.87 8.26
N LYS A 106 -3.78 -0.42 7.94
CA LYS A 106 -4.93 -1.27 8.27
C LYS A 106 -4.74 -2.07 9.55
N GLY A 107 -3.56 -2.01 10.18
CA GLY A 107 -3.24 -2.79 11.37
C GLY A 107 -3.34 -4.30 11.14
N LEU A 108 -3.01 -4.81 9.95
CA LEU A 108 -3.30 -6.20 9.57
C LEU A 108 -2.54 -7.22 10.43
N LEU A 109 -1.34 -6.88 10.88
CA LEU A 109 -0.53 -7.72 11.74
C LEU A 109 -0.77 -7.52 13.24
N VAL A 110 -1.57 -6.53 13.65
CA VAL A 110 -1.85 -6.23 15.07
C VAL A 110 -2.34 -7.47 15.84
N PRO A 111 -3.29 -8.28 15.32
CA PRO A 111 -3.74 -9.49 16.03
C PRO A 111 -2.66 -10.57 16.20
N TYR A 112 -1.61 -10.51 15.40
CA TYR A 112 -0.51 -11.48 15.38
C TYR A 112 0.74 -10.97 16.11
N GLN A 113 0.72 -9.73 16.60
CA GLN A 113 1.83 -9.15 17.34
C GLN A 113 1.95 -9.75 18.74
N TRP A 114 3.18 -9.85 19.22
CA TRP A 114 3.53 -10.40 20.53
C TRP A 114 2.80 -9.74 21.70
N ASP A 115 2.69 -8.40 21.68
CA ASP A 115 1.97 -7.64 22.72
C ASP A 115 0.46 -7.90 22.73
N HIS A 116 -0.06 -8.55 21.68
CA HIS A 116 -1.45 -9.00 21.56
C HIS A 116 -1.60 -10.52 21.73
N GLY A 117 -0.55 -11.21 22.21
CA GLY A 117 -0.53 -12.66 22.40
C GLY A 117 -0.22 -13.46 21.14
N GLY A 118 0.18 -12.80 20.05
CA GLY A 118 0.63 -13.45 18.82
C GLY A 118 2.13 -13.73 18.79
N ILE A 119 2.66 -14.07 17.62
CA ILE A 119 4.03 -14.58 17.45
C ILE A 119 4.99 -13.56 16.82
N VAL A 120 4.46 -12.49 16.23
CA VAL A 120 5.22 -11.49 15.48
C VAL A 120 5.79 -10.43 16.41
N ILE A 121 7.10 -10.22 16.38
CA ILE A 121 7.80 -9.18 17.16
C ILE A 121 8.30 -8.02 16.31
N GLY A 122 8.15 -8.11 14.99
CA GLY A 122 8.49 -7.04 14.07
C GLY A 122 8.45 -7.48 12.63
N TYR A 123 8.53 -6.52 11.71
CA TYR A 123 8.60 -6.76 10.28
C TYR A 123 9.26 -5.58 9.55
N GLY A 124 9.68 -5.81 8.31
CA GLY A 124 10.30 -4.79 7.46
C GLY A 124 10.62 -5.32 6.07
N CYS A 125 11.38 -4.55 5.29
CA CYS A 125 11.79 -4.90 3.93
C CYS A 125 13.30 -4.62 3.77
N PRO A 126 14.19 -5.53 4.22
CA PRO A 126 15.64 -5.31 4.22
C PRO A 126 16.30 -5.40 2.82
N GLY A 127 15.52 -5.33 1.74
CA GLY A 127 16.00 -5.47 0.37
C GLY A 127 14.88 -5.91 -0.55
N ASP A 128 15.03 -7.08 -1.17
CA ASP A 128 14.14 -7.58 -2.22
C ASP A 128 12.94 -8.39 -1.70
N HIS A 129 12.77 -8.50 -0.38
CA HIS A 129 11.74 -9.32 0.27
C HIS A 129 11.16 -8.66 1.53
N ILE A 130 9.95 -9.07 1.90
CA ILE A 130 9.37 -8.73 3.20
C ILE A 130 9.89 -9.71 4.25
N GLN A 131 10.41 -9.17 5.34
CA GLN A 131 10.90 -9.92 6.49
C GLN A 131 9.90 -9.80 7.64
N ILE A 132 9.47 -10.93 8.17
CA ILE A 132 8.73 -11.06 9.44
C ILE A 132 9.68 -11.64 10.48
N PHE A 133 9.69 -11.04 11.66
CA PHE A 133 10.40 -11.55 12.83
C PHE A 133 9.41 -12.17 13.79
N VAL A 134 9.64 -13.43 14.14
CA VAL A 134 8.91 -14.13 15.20
C VAL A 134 9.81 -14.35 16.41
N ASN A 135 9.23 -14.35 17.60
CA ASN A 135 9.99 -14.54 18.82
C ASN A 135 10.60 -15.96 18.86
N ALA A 136 11.91 -16.05 19.04
CA ALA A 136 12.64 -17.33 19.07
C ALA A 136 12.21 -18.24 20.23
N ASP A 137 11.76 -17.66 21.34
CA ASP A 137 11.42 -18.37 22.58
C ASP A 137 9.93 -18.76 22.65
N SER A 138 9.17 -18.52 21.59
CA SER A 138 7.73 -18.75 21.55
C SER A 138 7.37 -20.07 20.91
N GLU A 139 6.35 -20.71 21.48
CA GLU A 139 5.72 -21.85 20.83
C GLU A 139 4.73 -21.35 19.79
N TYR A 140 4.88 -21.84 18.56
CA TYR A 140 3.95 -21.61 17.46
C TYR A 140 3.95 -22.81 16.53
N SER A 141 2.82 -23.01 15.87
CA SER A 141 2.61 -24.05 14.88
C SER A 141 2.93 -23.56 13.46
N ASP A 142 3.07 -24.50 12.53
CA ASP A 142 3.19 -24.18 11.10
C ASP A 142 1.95 -23.43 10.58
N GLU A 143 0.78 -23.67 11.19
CA GLU A 143 -0.48 -22.98 10.85
C GLU A 143 -0.42 -21.51 11.25
N ASP A 144 0.16 -21.18 12.42
CA ASP A 144 0.31 -19.78 12.85
C ASP A 144 1.22 -19.01 11.88
N ILE A 145 2.31 -19.64 11.43
CA ILE A 145 3.23 -19.08 10.43
C ILE A 145 2.52 -18.91 9.08
N ALA A 146 1.76 -19.92 8.64
CA ALA A 146 1.00 -19.85 7.40
C ALA A 146 -0.04 -18.72 7.41
N GLN A 147 -0.72 -18.49 8.54
CA GLN A 147 -1.68 -17.40 8.68
C GLN A 147 -1.00 -16.02 8.58
N VAL A 148 0.15 -15.83 9.24
CA VAL A 148 0.92 -14.59 9.13
C VAL A 148 1.37 -14.34 7.69
N ILE A 149 1.92 -15.34 7.02
CA ILE A 149 2.31 -15.23 5.59
C ILE A 149 1.10 -14.87 4.73
N LYS A 150 -0.04 -15.54 4.95
CA LYS A 150 -1.27 -15.28 4.19
C LYS A 150 -1.74 -13.83 4.35
N VAL A 151 -1.73 -13.29 5.56
CA VAL A 151 -2.12 -11.88 5.83
C VAL A 151 -1.23 -10.92 5.03
N VAL A 152 0.08 -11.14 5.05
CA VAL A 152 1.04 -10.33 4.29
C VAL A 152 0.78 -10.45 2.79
N GLN A 153 0.63 -11.68 2.27
CA GLN A 153 0.36 -11.92 0.85
C GLN A 153 -0.97 -11.32 0.37
N ASP A 154 -2.02 -11.39 1.19
CA ASP A 154 -3.31 -10.78 0.87
C ASP A 154 -3.20 -9.25 0.84
N ALA A 155 -2.40 -8.63 1.72
CA ALA A 155 -2.11 -7.20 1.68
C ALA A 155 -1.40 -6.78 0.37
N GLY A 156 -0.52 -7.63 -0.17
CA GLY A 156 0.14 -7.38 -1.45
C GLY A 156 -0.78 -7.53 -2.66
N LYS A 157 -1.75 -8.47 -2.63
CA LYS A 157 -2.77 -8.60 -3.68
C LYS A 157 -3.61 -7.33 -3.82
N GLU A 158 -3.97 -6.71 -2.71
CA GLU A 158 -4.68 -5.43 -2.69
C GLU A 158 -3.84 -4.28 -3.27
N ALA A 159 -2.51 -4.35 -3.12
CA ALA A 159 -1.55 -3.44 -3.75
C ALA A 159 -1.25 -3.77 -5.22
N GLY A 160 -1.90 -4.78 -5.79
CA GLY A 160 -1.75 -5.18 -7.20
C GLY A 160 -0.62 -6.17 -7.49
N ILE A 161 0.04 -6.71 -6.45
CA ILE A 161 1.12 -7.69 -6.58
C ILE A 161 0.59 -9.08 -6.25
N LYS A 162 0.79 -10.04 -7.16
CA LYS A 162 0.28 -11.40 -6.97
C LYS A 162 1.28 -12.34 -6.32
N ASP A 163 2.57 -12.11 -6.54
CA ASP A 163 3.66 -12.92 -6.01
C ASP A 163 4.81 -12.00 -5.60
N PHE A 164 5.25 -12.15 -4.36
CA PHE A 164 6.40 -11.44 -3.80
C PHE A 164 6.93 -12.23 -2.58
N PRO A 165 8.21 -12.06 -2.23
CA PRO A 165 8.86 -12.92 -1.28
C PRO A 165 8.61 -12.47 0.15
N VAL A 166 8.22 -13.43 0.99
CA VAL A 166 8.05 -13.26 2.43
C VAL A 166 8.95 -14.26 3.14
N VAL A 167 9.79 -13.75 4.02
CA VAL A 167 10.69 -14.54 4.86
C VAL A 167 10.25 -14.38 6.30
N VAL A 168 10.07 -15.50 7.00
CA VAL A 168 9.81 -15.52 8.44
C VAL A 168 11.07 -16.04 9.12
N ALA A 169 11.63 -15.24 10.03
CA ALA A 169 12.85 -15.59 10.77
C ALA A 169 12.65 -15.43 12.27
N LYS A 170 13.32 -16.30 13.03
CA LYS A 170 13.40 -16.22 14.49
C LYS A 170 14.31 -15.08 14.89
N LYS A 171 13.91 -14.33 15.91
CA LYS A 171 14.75 -13.33 16.55
C LYS A 171 14.42 -13.27 18.03
N THR A 172 15.45 -13.12 18.86
CA THR A 172 15.24 -12.87 20.29
C THR A 172 14.64 -11.48 20.44
N HIS A 173 13.49 -11.39 21.10
CA HIS A 173 12.93 -10.09 21.46
C HIS A 173 13.93 -9.39 22.38
N ALA A 174 14.57 -8.31 21.93
CA ALA A 174 15.37 -7.49 22.82
C ALA A 174 14.42 -7.00 23.92
N GLN A 175 14.65 -7.41 25.17
CA GLN A 175 13.86 -6.89 26.28
C GLN A 175 13.92 -5.37 26.19
N SER A 176 12.76 -4.73 26.26
CA SER A 176 12.59 -3.29 26.22
C SER A 176 13.72 -2.60 26.96
N PHE A 177 14.35 -1.60 26.33
CA PHE A 177 15.26 -0.71 27.03
C PHE A 177 14.55 -0.23 28.31
N PRO A 178 15.20 -0.28 29.49
CA PRO A 178 14.58 0.20 30.71
C PRO A 178 14.10 1.63 30.48
N ALA A 179 12.87 1.92 30.92
CA ALA A 179 12.23 3.23 30.77
C ALA A 179 12.98 4.38 31.49
N ASP A 180 14.15 4.13 32.07
CA ASP A 180 14.91 5.10 32.86
C ASP A 180 15.73 6.11 32.02
N LEU A 181 15.84 5.90 30.70
CA LEU A 181 16.46 6.88 29.80
C LEU A 181 15.49 7.96 29.29
N SER A 182 14.22 7.98 29.75
CA SER A 182 13.23 8.99 29.33
C SER A 182 13.30 10.33 30.07
N THR A 183 14.27 10.52 30.98
CA THR A 183 14.46 11.80 31.69
C THR A 183 15.65 12.61 31.17
N GLN A 184 15.84 12.66 29.84
CA GLN A 184 16.48 13.83 29.26
C GLN A 184 15.43 14.94 29.17
N PRO A 185 15.70 16.15 29.70
CA PRO A 185 14.77 17.27 29.59
C PRO A 185 14.49 17.51 28.11
N GLN A 186 13.22 17.34 27.72
CA GLN A 186 12.75 17.86 26.44
C GLN A 186 12.85 19.38 26.53
N ASP A 187 13.89 19.95 25.94
CA ASP A 187 13.85 21.34 25.54
C ASP A 187 12.58 21.52 24.71
N GLU A 188 11.76 22.47 25.12
CA GLU A 188 10.48 22.83 24.53
C GLU A 188 10.68 23.19 23.04
N VAL A 189 10.63 22.19 22.17
CA VAL A 189 10.48 22.41 20.73
C VAL A 189 9.09 22.99 20.56
N LYS A 190 9.01 24.31 20.41
CA LYS A 190 7.81 25.03 20.00
C LYS A 190 7.19 24.30 18.80
N THR A 191 6.13 23.56 19.08
CA THR A 191 5.25 23.00 18.07
C THR A 191 4.68 24.16 17.27
N ILE A 192 5.06 24.27 16.00
CA ILE A 192 4.28 25.04 15.02
C ILE A 192 2.99 24.23 14.84
N PRO A 193 1.81 24.75 15.26
CA PRO A 193 0.57 24.01 15.14
C PRO A 193 0.31 23.66 13.67
N GLY A 194 0.11 22.38 13.41
CA GLY A 194 -0.34 21.87 12.13
C GLY A 194 -1.61 22.60 11.71
N VAL A 195 -1.55 23.27 10.56
CA VAL A 195 -2.70 23.82 9.85
C VAL A 195 -3.44 22.66 9.17
N GLY A 196 -4.00 21.77 9.99
CA GLY A 196 -4.98 20.78 9.57
C GLY A 196 -6.35 21.26 10.01
N LEU A 197 -7.31 21.28 9.09
CA LEU A 197 -8.76 21.51 9.29
C LEU A 197 -9.29 22.97 9.27
N GLY A 198 -8.62 23.91 8.59
CA GLY A 198 -9.10 25.30 8.47
C GLY A 198 -9.48 25.82 7.08
N ILE A 199 -9.09 25.17 5.98
CA ILE A 199 -9.10 25.83 4.64
C ILE A 199 -10.17 25.26 3.70
N SER A 200 -10.76 24.10 3.98
CA SER A 200 -11.72 23.46 3.06
C SER A 200 -13.11 24.13 3.00
N ILE A 201 -13.45 25.04 3.93
CA ILE A 201 -14.75 25.73 3.93
C ILE A 201 -14.71 27.08 3.19
N LEU A 202 -13.54 27.73 3.07
CA LEU A 202 -13.43 29.05 2.41
C LEU A 202 -13.40 28.98 0.87
N LEU A 203 -12.95 27.86 0.28
CA LEU A 203 -12.91 27.69 -1.17
C LEU A 203 -14.27 27.41 -1.80
N VAL A 204 -15.19 26.75 -1.08
CA VAL A 204 -16.55 26.49 -1.58
C VAL A 204 -17.39 27.78 -1.63
N ALA A 205 -17.19 28.71 -0.69
CA ALA A 205 -17.88 30.00 -0.69
C ALA A 205 -17.44 30.93 -1.84
N ALA A 206 -16.14 30.91 -2.20
CA ALA A 206 -15.60 31.75 -3.27
C ALA A 206 -16.04 31.30 -4.68
N VAL A 207 -16.22 30.00 -4.90
CA VAL A 207 -16.68 29.45 -6.18
C VAL A 207 -18.19 29.71 -6.38
N VAL A 208 -19.00 29.62 -5.33
CA VAL A 208 -20.44 29.90 -5.40
C VAL A 208 -20.73 31.41 -5.61
N LEU A 209 -19.89 32.30 -5.08
CA LEU A 209 -20.03 33.74 -5.30
C LEU A 209 -19.55 34.19 -6.69
N SER A 210 -18.50 33.57 -7.23
CA SER A 210 -18.01 33.86 -8.59
C SER A 210 -18.99 33.40 -9.68
N ALA A 211 -19.68 32.28 -9.48
CA ALA A 211 -20.70 31.78 -10.42
C ALA A 211 -21.98 32.65 -10.46
N ARG A 212 -22.31 33.38 -9.38
CA ARG A 212 -23.46 34.31 -9.36
C ARG A 212 -23.19 35.64 -10.04
N LYS A 213 -21.93 36.08 -10.13
CA LYS A 213 -21.56 37.36 -10.74
C LYS A 213 -21.45 37.29 -12.27
N LEU A 214 -21.37 36.09 -12.85
CA LEU A 214 -21.34 35.83 -14.29
C LEU A 214 -22.73 35.58 -14.92
N ARG A 215 -23.83 35.76 -14.16
CA ARG A 215 -25.21 35.65 -14.64
C ARG A 215 -26.02 36.95 -14.53
N LYS A 216 -25.36 38.10 -14.54
CA LYS A 216 -25.99 39.40 -14.77
C LYS A 216 -25.32 40.11 -15.93
#